data_AF-A0A521GWA3-F1
#
_entry.id   AF-A0A521GWA3-F1
#
_cell.length_a   1.000
_cell.length_b   1.000
_cell.length_c   1.000
_cell.angle_alpha   90.00
_cell.angle_beta   90.00
_cell.angle_gamma   90.00
#
_symmetry.space_group_name_H-M   'P 1'
#
loop_
_entity.id
_entity.type
_entity.pdbx_description
1 polymer ?
#
loop_
_entity_poly.entity_id
_entity_poly.type
_entity_poly.pdbx_seq_one_letter_code
_entity_poly.pdbx_strand_id
1 'polypeptide(L)'
;MAWRHRYRNITIATVAVVLFLPCSAAALTAISQGFTTDDTNLPAGSVVSLELSQKNKARAASSESAPQLLGVTATQPLVELGSDAKKIQVVVSGEASVLVSDINGEIKAGDKITASPISGIGMKAVEPTQIVGTAQSDLTGAKTTSRTVTDKLGEKKNIHIGVVSLQVNVSYFSGSQSALSNIVPGFLVDVGSSIAGKEVSPLRIMFGFTFLLLGLLIAGIILQAAVRSGIISLGRNPLAHQTLRRGLLDVLLSTLGLIIVTAIVFYLILAL
;
A
#
# COMPACT_ATOMS: atom_id res chain seq x y z
N MET A 1 -47.31 -57.28 -2.87
CA MET A 1 -47.61 -55.92 -3.38
C MET A 1 -47.11 -54.75 -2.50
N ALA A 2 -46.57 -54.98 -1.29
CA ALA A 2 -46.17 -53.89 -0.38
C ALA A 2 -44.83 -53.18 -0.71
N TRP A 3 -43.96 -53.78 -1.53
CA TRP A 3 -42.62 -53.24 -1.80
C TRP A 3 -42.60 -52.07 -2.80
N ARG A 4 -43.48 -52.01 -3.81
CA ARG A 4 -43.48 -50.92 -4.82
C ARG A 4 -43.98 -49.58 -4.28
N HIS A 5 -44.84 -49.57 -3.26
CA HIS A 5 -45.33 -48.33 -2.65
C HIS A 5 -44.27 -47.63 -1.80
N ARG A 6 -43.37 -48.39 -1.16
CA ARG A 6 -42.34 -47.84 -0.28
C ARG A 6 -41.27 -47.07 -1.07
N TYR A 7 -40.84 -47.58 -2.22
CA TYR A 7 -39.90 -46.87 -3.11
C TYR A 7 -40.52 -45.66 -3.79
N ARG A 8 -41.80 -45.73 -4.18
CA ARG A 8 -42.50 -44.59 -4.79
C ARG A 8 -42.64 -43.41 -3.82
N ASN A 9 -42.88 -43.68 -2.54
CA ASN A 9 -42.96 -42.62 -1.54
C ASN A 9 -41.57 -42.03 -1.21
N ILE A 10 -40.50 -42.83 -1.27
CA ILE A 10 -39.11 -42.36 -1.09
C ILE A 10 -38.67 -41.47 -2.27
N THR A 11 -39.04 -41.83 -3.51
CA THR A 11 -38.74 -41.00 -4.69
C THR A 11 -39.53 -39.68 -4.69
N ILE A 12 -40.77 -39.68 -4.21
CA ILE A 12 -41.57 -38.43 -4.12
C ILE A 12 -41.04 -37.53 -3.00
N ALA A 13 -40.64 -38.12 -1.85
CA ALA A 13 -40.07 -37.37 -0.74
C ALA A 13 -38.70 -36.75 -1.12
N THR A 14 -37.87 -37.46 -1.88
CA THR A 14 -36.56 -36.93 -2.33
C THR A 14 -36.72 -35.81 -3.37
N VAL A 15 -37.69 -35.92 -4.30
CA VAL A 15 -37.99 -34.84 -5.25
C VAL A 15 -38.58 -33.61 -4.55
N ALA A 16 -39.42 -33.81 -3.53
CA ALA A 16 -39.97 -32.70 -2.75
C ALA A 16 -38.91 -31.95 -1.93
N VAL A 17 -37.92 -32.65 -1.38
CA VAL A 17 -36.83 -32.02 -0.59
C VAL A 17 -35.89 -31.18 -1.47
N VAL A 18 -35.66 -31.57 -2.73
CA VAL A 18 -34.82 -30.79 -3.66
C VAL A 18 -35.51 -29.50 -4.13
N LEU A 19 -36.86 -29.47 -4.18
CA LEU A 19 -37.63 -28.29 -4.55
C LEU A 19 -37.76 -27.23 -3.43
N PHE A 20 -37.44 -27.61 -2.19
CA PHE A 20 -37.49 -26.71 -1.03
C PHE A 20 -36.12 -26.18 -0.58
N LEU A 21 -35.06 -26.40 -1.36
CA LEU A 21 -33.80 -25.72 -1.11
C LEU A 21 -33.99 -24.23 -1.42
N PRO A 22 -33.92 -23.32 -0.42
CA PRO A 22 -33.87 -21.90 -0.72
C PRO A 22 -32.56 -21.67 -1.47
N CYS A 23 -32.67 -21.41 -2.77
CA CYS A 23 -31.58 -20.87 -3.54
C CYS A 23 -31.35 -19.45 -3.03
N SER A 24 -30.55 -19.32 -1.98
CA SER A 24 -30.05 -18.04 -1.52
C SER A 24 -29.07 -17.54 -2.56
N ALA A 25 -29.58 -16.88 -3.59
CA ALA A 25 -28.78 -16.02 -4.46
C ALA A 25 -28.24 -14.89 -3.57
N ALA A 26 -27.06 -15.09 -2.99
CA ALA A 26 -26.29 -14.02 -2.39
C ALA A 26 -25.83 -13.10 -3.54
N ALA A 27 -26.71 -12.18 -3.95
CA ALA A 27 -26.29 -11.07 -4.78
C ALA A 27 -25.25 -10.29 -3.97
N LEU A 28 -24.03 -10.17 -4.49
CA LEU A 28 -23.03 -9.22 -3.99
C LEU A 28 -23.60 -7.81 -4.21
N THR A 29 -24.37 -7.32 -3.23
CA THR A 29 -25.02 -6.01 -3.35
C THR A 29 -23.96 -4.93 -3.22
N ALA A 30 -23.66 -4.25 -4.31
CA ALA A 30 -22.89 -3.02 -4.28
C ALA A 30 -23.69 -1.93 -3.54
N ILE A 31 -23.06 -1.29 -2.56
CA ILE A 31 -23.64 -0.18 -1.81
C ILE A 31 -23.32 1.10 -2.58
N SER A 32 -24.36 1.84 -2.93
CA SER A 32 -24.23 3.10 -3.64
C SER A 32 -25.01 4.23 -2.97
N GLN A 33 -24.49 5.45 -3.09
CA GLN A 33 -25.05 6.66 -2.51
C GLN A 33 -25.19 7.73 -3.61
N GLY A 34 -26.24 8.56 -3.52
CA GLY A 34 -26.48 9.64 -4.47
C GLY A 34 -25.72 10.91 -4.10
N PHE A 35 -25.00 11.49 -5.06
CA PHE A 35 -24.27 12.75 -4.92
C PHE A 35 -24.68 13.74 -6.00
N THR A 36 -24.60 15.03 -5.69
CA THR A 36 -24.79 16.10 -6.66
C THR A 36 -23.52 16.32 -7.47
N THR A 37 -23.64 16.60 -8.77
CA THR A 37 -22.50 16.94 -9.63
C THR A 37 -22.81 18.09 -10.57
N ASP A 38 -21.77 18.84 -10.94
CA ASP A 38 -21.86 19.82 -12.03
C ASP A 38 -21.47 19.21 -13.39
N ASP A 39 -20.75 18.08 -13.38
CA ASP A 39 -20.32 17.39 -14.59
C ASP A 39 -21.51 16.65 -15.21
N THR A 40 -22.12 17.27 -16.21
CA THR A 40 -23.34 16.75 -16.86
C THR A 40 -23.07 15.55 -17.78
N ASN A 41 -21.80 15.27 -18.10
CA ASN A 41 -21.36 14.23 -19.03
C ASN A 41 -20.38 13.23 -18.38
N LEU A 42 -20.72 12.73 -17.19
CA LEU A 42 -19.89 11.73 -16.51
C LEU A 42 -20.33 10.32 -16.93
N PRO A 43 -19.49 9.56 -17.67
CA PRO A 43 -19.86 8.22 -18.08
C PRO A 43 -19.95 7.28 -16.87
N ALA A 44 -20.72 6.20 -17.01
CA ALA A 44 -20.76 5.15 -16.00
C ALA A 44 -19.38 4.46 -15.90
N GLY A 45 -19.03 4.06 -14.69
CA GLY A 45 -17.72 3.50 -14.37
C GLY A 45 -16.63 4.55 -14.18
N SER A 46 -16.96 5.84 -14.16
CA SER A 46 -15.99 6.88 -13.86
C SER A 46 -15.63 6.91 -12.38
N VAL A 47 -14.34 7.09 -12.10
CA VAL A 47 -13.84 7.30 -10.74
C VAL A 47 -14.18 8.73 -10.30
N VAL A 48 -14.72 8.88 -9.09
CA VAL A 48 -15.14 10.18 -8.55
C VAL A 48 -14.46 10.52 -7.24
N SER A 49 -14.27 11.82 -7.03
CA SER A 49 -13.75 12.41 -5.81
C SER A 49 -14.71 13.42 -5.22
N LEU A 50 -14.68 13.60 -3.89
CA LEU A 50 -15.43 14.63 -3.21
C LEU A 50 -14.84 16.03 -3.50
N GLU A 51 -15.70 17.02 -3.73
CA GLU A 51 -15.28 18.42 -3.81
C GLU A 51 -15.19 19.04 -2.40
N LEU A 52 -14.03 19.54 -1.98
CA LEU A 52 -13.86 20.15 -0.66
C LEU A 52 -14.71 21.40 -0.44
N SER A 53 -14.94 22.17 -1.50
CA SER A 53 -15.58 23.47 -1.43
C SER A 53 -17.07 23.40 -1.14
N GLN A 54 -17.73 22.25 -1.39
CA GLN A 54 -19.17 22.08 -1.24
C GLN A 54 -19.53 20.70 -0.69
N LYS A 55 -20.35 20.66 0.37
CA LYS A 55 -20.81 19.40 0.96
C LYS A 55 -21.64 18.60 -0.04
N ASN A 56 -21.42 17.28 -0.07
CA ASN A 56 -22.19 16.31 -0.84
C ASN A 56 -22.12 16.49 -2.37
N LYS A 57 -21.00 17.05 -2.84
CA LYS A 57 -20.72 17.24 -4.26
C LYS A 57 -19.59 16.33 -4.71
N ALA A 58 -19.82 15.62 -5.80
CA ALA A 58 -18.85 14.74 -6.43
C ALA A 58 -18.42 15.31 -7.78
N ARG A 59 -17.12 15.20 -8.09
CA ARG A 59 -16.54 15.55 -9.39
C ARG A 59 -15.75 14.38 -9.96
N ALA A 60 -15.46 14.43 -11.26
CA ALA A 60 -14.53 13.49 -11.89
C ALA A 60 -13.19 13.48 -11.13
N ALA A 61 -12.71 12.30 -10.75
CA ALA A 61 -11.43 12.19 -10.07
C ALA A 61 -10.28 12.44 -11.05
N SER A 62 -9.28 13.22 -10.62
CA SER A 62 -8.01 13.40 -11.32
C SER A 62 -6.86 13.11 -10.35
N SER A 63 -5.62 13.03 -10.82
CA SER A 63 -4.45 12.82 -9.95
C SER A 63 -4.34 13.84 -8.81
N GLU A 64 -4.90 15.04 -8.96
CA GLU A 64 -4.89 16.08 -7.90
C GLU A 64 -5.96 15.80 -6.82
N SER A 65 -7.09 15.20 -7.18
CA SER A 65 -8.14 14.81 -6.24
C SER A 65 -8.06 13.36 -5.78
N ALA A 66 -6.93 12.68 -6.05
CA ALA A 66 -6.66 11.33 -5.55
C ALA A 66 -6.83 11.20 -4.03
N PRO A 67 -6.43 12.17 -3.18
CA PRO A 67 -6.66 12.10 -1.72
C PRO A 67 -8.12 12.21 -1.27
N GLN A 68 -9.06 12.33 -2.20
CA GLN A 68 -10.49 12.59 -1.93
C GLN A 68 -11.37 11.62 -2.69
N LEU A 69 -10.81 10.47 -3.07
CA LEU A 69 -11.52 9.42 -3.75
C LEU A 69 -12.72 8.95 -2.93
N LEU A 70 -13.85 8.89 -3.60
CA LEU A 70 -15.14 8.57 -2.99
C LEU A 70 -15.63 7.20 -3.47
N GLY A 71 -15.49 6.93 -4.77
CA GLY A 71 -16.03 5.72 -5.37
C GLY A 71 -16.08 5.77 -6.89
N VAL A 72 -17.01 5.02 -7.46
CA VAL A 72 -17.19 4.86 -8.91
C VAL A 72 -18.65 5.16 -9.28
N THR A 73 -18.89 5.85 -10.38
CA THR A 73 -20.27 6.03 -10.88
C THR A 73 -20.89 4.74 -11.38
N ALA A 74 -22.15 4.48 -10.99
CA ALA A 74 -22.94 3.37 -11.53
C ALA A 74 -23.90 3.85 -12.64
N THR A 75 -24.13 2.99 -13.64
CA THR A 75 -25.32 3.07 -14.50
C THR A 75 -26.55 2.83 -13.63
N GLN A 76 -27.29 3.90 -13.32
CA GLN A 76 -28.63 3.98 -12.69
C GLN A 76 -29.02 2.90 -11.65
N PRO A 77 -29.35 3.28 -10.39
CA PRO A 77 -29.90 2.34 -9.44
C PRO A 77 -31.32 1.88 -9.86
N LEU A 78 -31.68 0.64 -9.49
CA LEU A 78 -33.01 0.04 -9.70
C LEU A 78 -34.16 0.87 -9.08
N VAL A 79 -33.84 1.83 -8.20
CA VAL A 79 -34.82 2.71 -7.54
C VAL A 79 -34.27 4.14 -7.51
N GLU A 80 -34.88 5.04 -8.28
CA GLU A 80 -34.67 6.49 -8.22
C GLU A 80 -35.78 7.12 -7.35
N LEU A 81 -35.46 7.59 -6.14
CA LEU A 81 -36.34 8.50 -5.37
C LEU A 81 -35.83 9.94 -5.49
N GLY A 82 -36.34 10.67 -6.48
CA GLY A 82 -36.19 12.12 -6.60
C GLY A 82 -35.80 12.60 -8.00
N SER A 83 -36.57 13.55 -8.52
CA SER A 83 -36.48 14.11 -9.87
C SER A 83 -35.51 15.30 -9.99
N ASP A 84 -34.29 15.18 -9.46
CA ASP A 84 -33.26 16.22 -9.64
C ASP A 84 -32.25 15.79 -10.70
N ALA A 85 -32.23 16.49 -11.82
CA ALA A 85 -31.44 16.19 -13.03
C ALA A 85 -29.91 16.24 -12.87
N LYS A 86 -29.37 16.39 -11.64
CA LYS A 86 -27.94 16.51 -11.34
C LYS A 86 -27.44 15.54 -10.26
N LYS A 87 -28.16 14.46 -10.01
CA LYS A 87 -27.76 13.42 -9.06
C LYS A 87 -27.10 12.26 -9.79
N ILE A 88 -25.88 11.92 -9.38
CA ILE A 88 -25.16 10.72 -9.83
C ILE A 88 -25.13 9.69 -8.70
N GLN A 89 -25.25 8.42 -9.07
CA GLN A 89 -25.14 7.31 -8.13
C GLN A 89 -23.68 6.85 -8.07
N VAL A 90 -23.09 6.88 -6.88
CA VAL A 90 -21.69 6.50 -6.63
C VAL A 90 -21.65 5.23 -5.80
N VAL A 91 -21.06 4.17 -6.35
CA VAL A 91 -20.73 2.95 -5.61
C VAL A 91 -19.58 3.27 -4.66
N VAL A 92 -19.83 3.10 -3.36
CA VAL A 92 -18.87 3.38 -2.28
C VAL A 92 -18.22 2.08 -1.79
N SER A 93 -18.92 0.94 -1.97
CA SER A 93 -18.41 -0.38 -1.58
C SER A 93 -19.08 -1.49 -2.40
N GLY A 94 -18.33 -2.53 -2.77
CA GLY A 94 -18.82 -3.69 -3.52
C GLY A 94 -18.22 -3.78 -4.92
N GLU A 95 -18.82 -4.55 -5.81
CA GLU A 95 -18.31 -4.74 -7.18
C GLU A 95 -18.90 -3.68 -8.12
N ALA A 96 -18.04 -3.03 -8.92
CA ALA A 96 -18.46 -2.08 -9.95
C ALA A 96 -17.54 -2.15 -11.18
N SER A 97 -18.11 -1.89 -12.35
CA SER A 97 -17.36 -1.71 -13.59
C SER A 97 -16.70 -0.34 -13.60
N VAL A 98 -15.38 -0.27 -13.82
CA VAL A 98 -14.60 0.97 -13.74
C VAL A 98 -13.83 1.22 -15.04
N LEU A 99 -13.82 2.47 -15.48
CA LEU A 99 -12.97 2.94 -16.56
C LEU A 99 -11.55 3.09 -16.04
N VAL A 100 -10.63 2.32 -16.61
CA VAL A 100 -9.22 2.31 -16.21
C VAL A 100 -8.31 2.45 -17.42
N SER A 101 -7.11 2.98 -17.19
CA SER A 101 -6.08 3.24 -18.19
C SER A 101 -4.77 2.54 -17.84
N ASP A 102 -4.05 2.11 -18.87
CA ASP A 102 -2.71 1.50 -18.77
C ASP A 102 -1.57 2.53 -18.69
N ILE A 103 -1.85 3.78 -18.31
CA ILE A 103 -0.86 4.87 -18.27
C ILE A 103 0.33 4.53 -17.37
N ASN A 104 0.06 3.87 -16.24
CA ASN A 104 1.02 3.34 -15.27
C ASN A 104 1.36 1.85 -15.49
N GLY A 105 1.14 1.34 -16.70
CA GLY A 105 1.36 -0.04 -17.10
C GLY A 105 0.09 -0.88 -17.09
N GLU A 106 0.23 -2.14 -17.53
CA GLU A 106 -0.86 -3.10 -17.63
C GLU A 106 -1.59 -3.29 -16.28
N ILE A 107 -2.91 -3.45 -16.34
CA ILE A 107 -3.79 -3.71 -15.19
C ILE A 107 -4.18 -5.19 -15.19
N LYS A 108 -3.89 -5.84 -14.06
CA LYS A 108 -4.19 -7.24 -13.78
C LYS A 108 -5.10 -7.37 -12.58
N ALA A 109 -5.77 -8.51 -12.46
CA ALA A 109 -6.52 -8.87 -11.25
C ALA A 109 -5.59 -8.80 -10.02
N GLY A 110 -6.06 -8.12 -8.96
CA GLY A 110 -5.31 -7.85 -7.74
C GLY A 110 -4.65 -6.47 -7.67
N ASP A 111 -4.50 -5.77 -8.82
CA ASP A 111 -3.89 -4.45 -8.86
C ASP A 111 -4.76 -3.41 -8.14
N LYS A 112 -4.10 -2.46 -7.47
CA LYS A 112 -4.76 -1.35 -6.80
C LYS A 112 -4.98 -0.21 -7.77
N ILE A 113 -6.18 0.35 -7.79
CA ILE A 113 -6.58 1.39 -8.74
C ILE A 113 -6.76 2.73 -8.01
N THR A 114 -6.13 3.78 -8.54
CA THR A 114 -6.21 5.17 -8.08
C THR A 114 -6.66 6.10 -9.22
N ALA A 115 -6.81 7.41 -8.96
CA ALA A 115 -7.17 8.40 -9.97
C ALA A 115 -6.02 8.67 -10.95
N SER A 116 -6.33 8.65 -12.25
CA SER A 116 -5.36 9.00 -13.30
C SER A 116 -5.32 10.51 -13.57
N PRO A 117 -4.34 11.00 -14.36
CA PRO A 117 -4.34 12.38 -14.84
C PRO A 117 -5.56 12.70 -15.72
N ILE A 118 -6.27 11.68 -16.20
CA ILE A 118 -7.46 11.81 -17.04
C ILE A 118 -8.68 11.79 -16.14
N SER A 119 -9.43 12.89 -16.17
CA SER A 119 -10.63 13.07 -15.37
C SER A 119 -11.60 11.88 -15.52
N GLY A 120 -11.93 11.26 -14.39
CA GLY A 120 -12.90 10.17 -14.32
C GLY A 120 -12.37 8.80 -14.73
N ILE A 121 -11.07 8.64 -15.00
CA ILE A 121 -10.46 7.36 -15.37
C ILE A 121 -9.45 6.95 -14.29
N GLY A 122 -9.50 5.68 -13.89
CA GLY A 122 -8.56 5.08 -12.96
C GLY A 122 -7.23 4.67 -13.63
N MET A 123 -6.20 4.49 -12.82
CA MET A 123 -4.92 3.90 -13.22
C MET A 123 -4.37 3.03 -12.10
N LYS A 124 -3.41 2.16 -12.42
CA LYS A 124 -2.68 1.40 -11.41
C LYS A 124 -1.94 2.34 -10.44
N ALA A 125 -2.11 2.10 -9.15
CA ALA A 125 -1.40 2.79 -8.08
C ALA A 125 0.02 2.22 -7.96
N VAL A 126 1.01 3.09 -8.12
CA VAL A 126 2.45 2.74 -8.01
C VAL A 126 3.05 3.36 -6.75
N GLU A 127 2.68 4.60 -6.45
CA GLU A 127 3.13 5.37 -5.30
C GLU A 127 2.13 5.31 -4.14
N PRO A 128 2.55 5.67 -2.91
CA PRO A 128 1.65 5.77 -1.77
C PRO A 128 0.54 6.78 -2.02
N THR A 129 -0.71 6.33 -2.15
CA THR A 129 -1.86 7.18 -2.45
C THR A 129 -3.17 6.51 -2.04
N GLN A 130 -4.24 7.29 -1.96
CA GLN A 130 -5.57 6.73 -1.77
C GLN A 130 -6.01 6.00 -3.04
N ILE A 131 -6.64 4.85 -2.83
CA ILE A 131 -7.12 3.96 -3.89
C ILE A 131 -8.62 3.82 -3.79
N VAL A 132 -9.27 3.66 -4.94
CA VAL A 132 -10.73 3.46 -5.01
C VAL A 132 -11.09 1.98 -4.82
N GLY A 133 -10.16 1.07 -5.10
CA GLY A 133 -10.41 -0.37 -4.95
C GLY A 133 -9.32 -1.26 -5.55
N THR A 134 -9.65 -2.54 -5.64
CA THR A 134 -8.78 -3.60 -6.21
C THR A 134 -9.41 -4.22 -7.45
N ALA A 135 -8.65 -4.30 -8.55
CA ALA A 135 -9.09 -4.90 -9.81
C ALA A 135 -9.41 -6.39 -9.62
N GLN A 136 -10.54 -6.83 -10.16
CA GLN A 136 -11.00 -8.24 -10.17
C GLN A 136 -10.76 -8.91 -11.53
N SER A 137 -10.48 -8.13 -12.58
CA SER A 137 -10.23 -8.63 -13.92
C SER A 137 -9.08 -7.91 -14.60
N ASP A 138 -8.50 -8.54 -15.63
CA ASP A 138 -7.45 -7.95 -16.45
C ASP A 138 -8.03 -6.98 -17.49
N LEU A 139 -7.24 -5.97 -17.89
CA LEU A 139 -7.64 -5.02 -18.95
C LEU A 139 -7.59 -5.62 -20.36
N THR A 140 -6.77 -6.66 -20.57
CA THR A 140 -6.48 -7.26 -21.90
C THR A 140 -7.69 -7.92 -22.56
N GLY A 141 -8.74 -8.26 -21.80
CA GLY A 141 -9.98 -8.86 -22.31
C GLY A 141 -11.13 -7.88 -22.59
N ALA A 142 -10.94 -6.58 -22.34
CA ALA A 142 -12.02 -5.58 -22.42
C ALA A 142 -12.04 -4.85 -23.77
N LYS A 143 -13.21 -4.29 -24.16
CA LYS A 143 -13.31 -3.37 -25.30
C LYS A 143 -12.50 -2.11 -25.01
N THR A 144 -11.28 -2.03 -25.52
CA THR A 144 -10.37 -0.90 -25.30
C THR A 144 -10.57 0.17 -26.36
N THR A 145 -10.80 1.42 -25.94
CA THR A 145 -10.70 2.59 -26.83
C THR A 145 -9.36 3.27 -26.58
N SER A 146 -8.51 3.31 -27.61
CA SER A 146 -7.25 4.04 -27.54
C SER A 146 -7.54 5.55 -27.59
N ARG A 147 -7.06 6.31 -26.61
CA ARG A 147 -7.03 7.77 -26.67
C ARG A 147 -5.60 8.24 -26.45
N THR A 148 -5.18 9.24 -27.22
CA THR A 148 -3.89 9.90 -26.99
C THR A 148 -4.07 10.89 -25.85
N VAL A 149 -3.32 10.71 -24.77
CA VAL A 149 -3.33 11.62 -23.63
C VAL A 149 -1.95 12.25 -23.50
N THR A 150 -1.93 13.56 -23.31
CA THR A 150 -0.73 14.33 -23.05
C THR A 150 -0.40 14.22 -21.57
N ASP A 151 0.76 13.66 -21.25
CA ASP A 151 1.29 13.54 -19.89
C ASP A 151 1.57 14.94 -19.28
N LYS A 152 1.77 15.01 -17.95
CA LYS A 152 2.20 16.22 -17.23
C LYS A 152 3.55 16.77 -17.73
N LEU A 153 4.29 16.00 -18.53
CA LEU A 153 5.54 16.37 -19.21
C LEU A 153 5.37 16.76 -20.70
N GLY A 154 4.14 16.80 -21.23
CA GLY A 154 3.88 17.19 -22.64
C GLY A 154 4.06 16.06 -23.66
N GLU A 155 4.42 14.86 -23.22
CA GLU A 155 4.60 13.69 -24.09
C GLU A 155 3.26 13.04 -24.45
N LYS A 156 3.04 12.77 -25.73
CA LYS A 156 1.83 12.10 -26.24
C LYS A 156 1.99 10.59 -26.10
N LYS A 157 1.34 9.99 -25.10
CA LYS A 157 1.32 8.54 -24.92
C LYS A 157 0.01 7.97 -25.46
N ASN A 158 0.10 6.95 -26.31
CA ASN A 158 -1.06 6.13 -26.65
C ASN A 158 -1.38 5.25 -25.45
N ILE A 159 -2.54 5.48 -24.85
CA ILE A 159 -3.04 4.71 -23.73
C ILE A 159 -4.29 3.93 -24.14
N HIS A 160 -4.45 2.74 -23.58
CA HIS A 160 -5.63 1.92 -23.72
C HIS A 160 -6.55 2.20 -22.55
N ILE A 161 -7.77 2.66 -22.85
CA ILE A 161 -8.82 2.84 -21.86
C ILE A 161 -9.81 1.71 -22.04
N GLY A 162 -10.11 0.98 -20.98
CA GLY A 162 -11.09 -0.09 -20.98
C GLY A 162 -11.89 -0.14 -19.69
N VAL A 163 -12.86 -1.05 -19.66
CA VAL A 163 -13.70 -1.29 -18.50
C VAL A 163 -13.20 -2.55 -17.79
N VAL A 164 -12.93 -2.45 -16.49
CA VAL A 164 -12.46 -3.53 -15.63
C VAL A 164 -13.40 -3.67 -14.44
N SER A 165 -13.69 -4.90 -14.00
CA SER A 165 -14.43 -5.10 -12.74
C SER A 165 -13.52 -4.74 -11.57
N LEU A 166 -14.00 -3.88 -10.68
CA LEU A 166 -13.28 -3.41 -9.49
C LEU A 166 -14.10 -3.77 -8.24
N GLN A 167 -13.41 -4.35 -7.25
CA GLN A 167 -13.91 -4.35 -5.88
C GLN A 167 -13.65 -2.96 -5.30
N VAL A 168 -14.68 -2.12 -5.28
CA VAL A 168 -14.67 -0.79 -4.70
C VAL A 168 -14.49 -0.93 -3.19
N ASN A 169 -13.38 -0.40 -2.71
CA ASN A 169 -13.06 -0.24 -1.31
C ASN A 169 -12.05 0.89 -1.18
N VAL A 170 -12.52 2.04 -0.72
CA VAL A 170 -11.67 3.21 -0.55
C VAL A 170 -10.72 2.96 0.61
N SER A 171 -9.42 2.91 0.32
CA SER A 171 -8.37 2.66 1.30
C SER A 171 -7.08 3.39 0.92
N TYR A 172 -6.11 3.43 1.82
CA TYR A 172 -4.80 4.01 1.54
C TYR A 172 -3.84 2.91 1.10
N PHE A 173 -3.28 3.04 -0.10
CA PHE A 173 -2.22 2.18 -0.58
C PHE A 173 -0.88 2.79 -0.19
N SER A 174 -0.08 2.05 0.57
CA SER A 174 1.22 2.52 1.07
C SER A 174 2.39 2.28 0.09
N GLY A 175 2.12 1.98 -1.18
CA GLY A 175 3.16 1.51 -2.10
C GLY A 175 3.60 0.09 -1.75
N SER A 176 4.06 -0.67 -2.75
CA SER A 176 4.76 -1.93 -2.50
C SER A 176 6.10 -1.58 -1.84
N GLN A 177 6.10 -1.56 -0.51
CA GLN A 177 7.31 -1.58 0.27
C GLN A 177 8.02 -2.88 -0.16
N SER A 178 9.05 -2.72 -1.00
CA SER A 178 9.81 -3.80 -1.65
C SER A 178 9.99 -4.95 -0.67
N ALA A 179 9.71 -6.22 -1.01
CA ALA A 179 9.63 -7.37 -0.08
C ALA A 179 10.71 -7.45 1.04
N LEU A 180 11.87 -6.82 0.83
CA LEU A 180 12.94 -6.58 1.80
C LEU A 180 12.59 -5.64 2.98
N SER A 181 11.53 -4.85 2.88
CA SER A 181 11.09 -3.92 3.91
C SER A 181 10.22 -4.56 4.98
N ASN A 182 9.68 -5.76 4.71
CA ASN A 182 9.08 -6.59 5.74
C ASN A 182 10.15 -7.23 6.65
N ILE A 183 11.40 -7.27 6.20
CA ILE A 183 12.53 -7.82 6.95
C ILE A 183 13.12 -6.77 7.90
N VAL A 184 13.08 -5.50 7.53
CA VAL A 184 13.61 -4.39 8.33
C VAL A 184 12.45 -3.68 9.05
N PRO A 185 12.37 -3.75 10.38
CA PRO A 185 11.35 -3.00 11.14
C PRO A 185 11.32 -1.51 10.77
N GLY A 186 10.12 -0.93 10.63
CA GLY A 186 9.93 0.46 10.21
C GLY A 186 10.73 1.48 11.02
N PHE A 187 10.92 1.24 12.32
CA PHE A 187 11.72 2.14 13.16
C PHE A 187 13.19 2.27 12.70
N LEU A 188 13.80 1.21 12.15
CA LEU A 188 15.16 1.27 11.61
C LEU A 188 15.22 2.07 10.32
N VAL A 189 14.12 2.05 9.54
CA VAL A 189 13.96 2.84 8.32
C VAL A 189 13.81 4.32 8.67
N ASP A 190 12.99 4.64 9.67
CA ASP A 190 12.79 6.02 10.12
C ASP A 190 14.08 6.62 10.70
N VAL A 191 14.80 5.87 11.56
CA VAL A 191 16.09 6.29 12.12
C VAL A 191 17.14 6.45 11.01
N GLY A 192 17.25 5.48 10.10
CA GLY A 192 18.19 5.54 8.99
C GLY A 192 17.93 6.74 8.07
N SER A 193 16.66 6.99 7.75
CA SER A 193 16.25 8.10 6.87
C SER A 193 16.40 9.46 7.55
N SER A 194 16.14 9.54 8.86
CA SER A 194 16.36 10.76 9.66
C SER A 194 17.85 11.11 9.78
N ILE A 195 18.73 10.12 9.94
CA ILE A 195 20.18 10.33 9.99
C ILE A 195 20.74 10.72 8.62
N ALA A 196 20.23 10.11 7.54
CA ALA A 196 20.70 10.39 6.18
C ALA A 196 20.13 11.67 5.56
N GLY A 197 19.00 12.19 6.08
CA GLY A 197 18.29 13.34 5.53
C GLY A 197 17.62 13.07 4.18
N LYS A 198 17.47 11.80 3.79
CA LYS A 198 16.84 11.35 2.54
C LYS A 198 16.23 9.96 2.72
N GLU A 199 15.35 9.54 1.81
CA GLU A 199 14.85 8.17 1.77
C GLU A 199 15.98 7.20 1.43
N VAL A 200 16.28 6.26 2.33
CA VAL A 200 17.37 5.29 2.20
C VAL A 200 16.81 3.91 1.88
N SER A 201 17.42 3.21 0.92
CA SER A 201 17.05 1.83 0.58
C SER A 201 17.21 0.88 1.79
N PRO A 202 16.25 -0.05 2.04
CA PRO A 202 16.31 -1.00 3.15
C PRO A 202 17.59 -1.85 3.22
N LEU A 203 18.18 -2.21 2.07
CA LEU A 203 19.44 -2.98 2.02
C LEU A 203 20.60 -2.21 2.63
N ARG A 204 20.64 -0.91 2.37
CA ARG A 204 21.70 -0.02 2.82
C ARG A 204 21.63 0.21 4.33
N ILE A 205 20.41 0.29 4.87
CA ILE A 205 20.14 0.27 6.31
C ILE A 205 20.64 -1.03 6.93
N MET A 206 20.36 -2.19 6.33
CA MET A 206 20.85 -3.49 6.86
C MET A 206 22.37 -3.55 6.93
N PHE A 207 23.07 -3.18 5.85
CA PHE A 207 24.53 -3.15 5.86
C PHE A 207 25.07 -2.17 6.89
N GLY A 208 24.52 -0.95 6.95
CA GLY A 208 24.93 0.06 7.93
C GLY A 208 24.80 -0.45 9.37
N PHE A 209 23.63 -0.95 9.76
CA PHE A 209 23.41 -1.46 11.11
C PHE A 209 24.28 -2.68 11.43
N THR A 210 24.57 -3.53 10.46
CA THR A 210 25.47 -4.69 10.65
C THR A 210 26.88 -4.24 11.00
N PHE A 211 27.43 -3.26 10.26
CA PHE A 211 28.75 -2.69 10.55
C PHE A 211 28.80 -1.95 11.88
N LEU A 212 27.73 -1.20 12.21
CA LEU A 212 27.62 -0.50 13.50
C LEU A 212 27.64 -1.49 14.67
N LEU A 213 26.86 -2.58 14.57
CA LEU A 213 26.79 -3.60 15.61
C LEU A 213 28.13 -4.32 15.76
N LEU A 214 28.78 -4.66 14.64
CA LEU A 214 30.11 -5.28 14.65
C LEU A 214 31.17 -4.37 15.28
N GLY A 215 31.20 -3.08 14.93
CA GLY A 215 32.12 -2.11 15.50
C GLY A 215 31.90 -1.90 17.01
N LEU A 216 30.63 -1.85 17.44
CA LEU A 216 30.29 -1.74 18.87
C LEU A 216 30.66 -3.01 19.64
N LEU A 217 30.51 -4.19 19.04
CA LEU A 217 30.91 -5.46 19.63
C LEU A 217 32.44 -5.51 19.83
N ILE A 218 33.21 -5.12 18.81
CA ILE A 218 34.68 -5.05 18.90
C ILE A 218 35.10 -4.04 19.98
N ALA A 219 34.51 -2.84 19.99
CA ALA A 219 34.76 -1.83 21.00
C ALA A 219 34.45 -2.35 22.42
N GLY A 220 33.35 -3.08 22.59
CA GLY A 220 32.96 -3.71 23.85
C GLY A 220 33.95 -4.77 24.34
N ILE A 221 34.45 -5.63 23.44
CA ILE A 221 35.47 -6.63 23.77
C ILE A 221 36.76 -5.95 24.25
N ILE A 222 37.22 -4.92 23.52
CA ILE A 222 38.43 -4.16 23.88
C ILE A 222 38.25 -3.49 25.25
N LEU A 223 37.11 -2.84 25.48
CA LEU A 223 36.83 -2.15 26.73
C LEU A 223 36.74 -3.13 27.92
N GLN A 224 36.05 -4.26 27.75
CA GLN A 224 35.95 -5.28 28.80
C GLN A 224 37.33 -5.88 29.14
N ALA A 225 38.16 -6.16 28.13
CA ALA A 225 39.52 -6.66 28.34
C ALA A 225 40.39 -5.64 29.10
N ALA A 226 40.27 -4.36 28.75
CA ALA A 226 40.99 -3.27 29.39
C ALA A 226 40.59 -3.08 30.86
N VAL A 227 39.28 -3.06 31.14
CA VAL A 227 38.75 -2.91 32.50
C VAL A 227 39.17 -4.09 33.38
N ARG A 228 39.02 -5.32 32.90
CA ARG A 228 39.43 -6.52 33.68
C ARG A 228 40.92 -6.52 33.97
N SER A 229 41.74 -6.21 32.96
CA SER A 229 43.21 -6.13 33.13
C SER A 229 43.60 -5.00 34.10
N GLY A 230 42.90 -3.88 34.05
CA GLY A 230 43.05 -2.76 34.98
C GLY A 230 42.77 -3.16 36.43
N ILE A 231 41.63 -3.81 36.68
CA ILE A 231 41.22 -4.24 38.02
C ILE A 231 42.23 -5.24 38.61
N ILE A 232 42.67 -6.24 37.83
CA ILE A 232 43.63 -7.25 38.30
C ILE A 232 44.98 -6.63 38.63
N SER A 233 45.47 -5.71 37.80
CA SER A 233 46.75 -5.03 38.02
C SER A 233 46.71 -4.13 39.27
N LEU A 234 45.61 -3.40 39.49
CA LEU A 234 45.42 -2.55 40.66
C LEU A 234 45.35 -3.36 41.96
N GLY A 235 44.74 -4.56 41.91
CA GLY A 235 44.69 -5.47 43.05
C GLY A 235 46.05 -6.09 43.42
N ARG A 236 46.98 -6.20 42.46
CA ARG A 236 48.31 -6.81 42.68
C ARG A 236 49.41 -5.80 42.98
N ASN A 237 49.30 -4.57 42.47
CA ASN A 237 50.28 -3.52 42.71
C ASN A 237 49.61 -2.14 42.84
N PRO A 238 49.19 -1.75 44.06
CA PRO A 238 48.51 -0.48 44.30
C PRO A 238 49.41 0.74 44.05
N LEU A 239 50.74 0.59 44.05
CA LEU A 239 51.69 1.68 43.83
C LEU A 239 51.82 2.08 42.35
N ALA A 240 51.50 1.17 41.41
CA ALA A 240 51.57 1.42 39.95
C ALA A 240 50.36 2.20 39.38
N HIS A 241 49.56 2.83 40.23
CA HIS A 241 48.32 3.53 39.87
C HIS A 241 48.47 4.59 38.76
N GLN A 242 49.60 5.29 38.69
CA GLN A 242 49.83 6.36 37.71
C GLN A 242 50.05 5.82 36.29
N THR A 243 50.83 4.74 36.15
CA THR A 243 51.03 4.04 34.87
C THR A 243 49.75 3.36 34.42
N LEU A 244 48.97 2.80 35.36
CA LEU A 244 47.68 2.16 35.06
C LEU A 244 46.64 3.15 34.53
N ARG A 245 46.54 4.34 35.14
CA ARG A 245 45.63 5.40 34.66
C ARG A 245 45.97 5.84 33.24
N ARG A 246 47.26 5.98 32.90
CA ARG A 246 47.68 6.33 31.53
C ARG A 246 47.31 5.23 30.53
N GLY A 247 47.64 3.96 30.83
CA GLY A 247 47.28 2.85 29.94
C GLY A 247 45.77 2.68 29.76
N LEU A 248 44.98 2.90 30.81
CA LEU A 248 43.52 2.85 30.72
C LEU A 248 42.95 4.02 29.90
N LEU A 249 43.54 5.21 30.04
CA LEU A 249 43.18 6.37 29.20
C LEU A 249 43.50 6.14 27.72
N ASP A 250 44.65 5.53 27.41
CA ASP A 250 45.03 5.22 26.02
C ASP A 250 44.03 4.24 25.38
N VAL A 251 43.64 3.19 26.12
CA VAL A 251 42.64 2.24 25.62
C VAL A 251 41.27 2.91 25.47
N LEU A 252 40.87 3.76 26.42
CA LEU A 252 39.62 4.51 26.32
C LEU A 252 39.61 5.43 25.10
N LEU A 253 40.73 6.12 24.82
CA LEU A 253 40.89 6.98 23.66
C LEU A 253 40.82 6.19 22.34
N SER A 254 41.49 5.03 22.26
CA SER A 254 41.43 4.15 21.08
C SER A 254 40.03 3.58 20.83
N THR A 255 39.31 3.22 21.90
CA THR A 255 37.93 2.73 21.82
C THR A 255 36.99 3.83 21.35
N LEU A 256 37.16 5.06 21.86
CA LEU A 256 36.40 6.22 21.40
C LEU A 256 36.67 6.53 19.93
N GLY A 257 37.95 6.48 19.51
CA GLY A 257 38.34 6.64 18.11
C GLY A 257 37.69 5.60 17.20
N LEU A 258 37.66 4.32 17.62
CA LEU A 258 36.99 3.25 16.89
C LEU A 258 35.48 3.49 16.76
N ILE A 259 34.81 3.94 17.82
CA ILE A 259 33.37 4.27 17.79
C ILE A 259 33.11 5.42 16.80
N ILE A 260 33.94 6.46 16.81
CA ILE A 260 33.82 7.59 15.88
C ILE A 260 33.99 7.13 14.43
N VAL A 261 35.03 6.33 14.14
CA VAL A 261 35.25 5.79 12.79
C VAL A 261 34.07 4.92 12.35
N THR A 262 33.56 4.07 13.24
CA THR A 262 32.38 3.23 12.97
C THR A 262 31.15 4.07 12.66
N ALA A 263 30.93 5.17 13.40
CA ALA A 263 29.82 6.09 13.16
C ALA A 263 29.95 6.83 11.81
N ILE A 264 31.17 7.22 11.43
CA ILE A 264 31.44 7.85 10.12
C ILE A 264 31.17 6.87 8.98
N VAL A 265 31.64 5.62 9.11
CA VAL A 265 31.39 4.57 8.11
C VAL A 265 29.89 4.29 8.01
N PHE A 266 29.19 4.20 9.14
CA PHE A 266 27.74 4.04 9.16
C PHE A 266 27.02 5.16 8.41
N TYR A 267 27.38 6.42 8.66
CA TYR A 267 26.83 7.56 7.95
C TYR A 267 27.13 7.51 6.45
N LEU A 268 28.37 7.21 6.05
CA LEU A 268 28.74 7.09 4.64
C LEU A 268 27.97 5.99 3.92
N ILE A 269 27.75 4.85 4.59
CA ILE A 269 26.94 3.76 4.02
C ILE A 269 25.52 4.24 3.77
N LEU A 270 24.90 4.98 4.70
CA LEU A 270 23.54 5.49 4.51
C LEU A 270 23.47 6.59 3.42
N ALA A 271 24.49 7.45 3.35
CA ALA A 271 24.54 8.60 2.46
C ALA A 271 24.86 8.23 1.01
N LEU A 272 25.67 7.20 0.76
CA LEU A 272 26.03 6.71 -0.57
C LEU A 272 24.84 6.01 -1.20
#